data_AF-A0A962U3L8-F1
#
_entry.id   AF-A0A962U3L8-F1
#
_cell.length_a   1.000
_cell.length_b   1.000
_cell.length_c   1.000
_cell.angle_alpha   90.00
_cell.angle_beta   90.00
_cell.angle_gamma   90.00
#
_symmetry.space_group_name_H-M   'P 1'
#
loop_
_entity.id
_entity.type
_entity.pdbx_description
1 polymer ?
#
loop_
_entity_poly.entity_id
_entity_poly.type
_entity_poly.pdbx_seq_one_letter_code
_entity_poly.pdbx_strand_id
1 'polypeptide(L)' 'MTHTLMVLPATDKSQIRLMKVPPDYESQELYRHVTGLIAKLEQQEPGCSSDDVIAMLEEHGFEAVNFELGPSLD' A
#
# COMPACT_ATOMS: atom_id res chain seq x y z
N MET A 1 12.22 17.37 -5.83
CA MET A 1 11.15 16.77 -5.00
C MET A 1 11.23 15.27 -5.18
N THR A 2 11.71 14.55 -4.17
CA THR A 2 11.78 13.08 -4.17
C THR A 2 10.53 12.55 -3.49
N HIS A 3 9.81 11.66 -4.16
CA HIS A 3 8.64 10.99 -3.60
C HIS A 3 9.03 9.56 -3.27
N THR A 4 8.65 9.10 -2.07
CA THR A 4 8.77 7.69 -1.72
C THR A 4 7.55 6.96 -2.27
N LEU A 5 7.80 5.85 -2.97
CA LEU A 5 6.77 4.96 -3.49
C LEU A 5 6.81 3.67 -2.68
N MET A 6 5.65 3.15 -2.34
CA MET A 6 5.46 1.88 -1.66
C MET A 6 4.77 0.90 -2.59
N VAL A 7 5.37 -0.27 -2.79
CA VAL A 7 4.73 -1.39 -3.50
C VAL A 7 3.99 -2.23 -2.48
N LEU A 8 2.71 -2.48 -2.72
CA LEU A 8 1.94 -3.52 -2.04
C LEU A 8 2.01 -4.79 -2.89
N PRO A 9 2.86 -5.77 -2.52
CA PRO A 9 3.00 -7.00 -3.28
C PRO A 9 1.76 -7.87 -3.13
N ALA A 10 1.44 -8.61 -4.18
CA ALA A 10 0.36 -9.59 -4.18
C ALA A 10 0.80 -10.83 -4.97
N THR A 11 0.24 -11.99 -4.63
CA THR A 11 0.49 -13.22 -5.38
C THR A 11 -0.04 -13.13 -6.81
N ASP A 12 -1.21 -12.51 -6.97
CA ASP A 12 -1.75 -12.15 -8.28
C ASP A 12 -1.17 -10.80 -8.71
N LYS A 13 -0.50 -10.78 -9.87
CA LYS A 13 0.12 -9.57 -10.43
C LYS A 13 -0.90 -8.45 -10.69
N SER A 14 -2.14 -8.79 -10.99
CA SER A 14 -3.23 -7.81 -11.19
C SER A 14 -3.64 -7.10 -9.90
N GLN A 15 -3.25 -7.65 -8.74
CA GLN A 15 -3.54 -7.11 -7.42
C GLN A 15 -2.36 -6.34 -6.82
N ILE A 16 -1.21 -6.27 -7.50
CA ILE A 16 -0.12 -5.41 -7.07
C ILE A 16 -0.61 -3.96 -7.13
N ARG A 17 -0.24 -3.17 -6.13
CA ARG A 17 -0.55 -1.74 -6.08
C ARG A 17 0.71 -0.93 -5.81
N LEU A 18 0.75 0.26 -6.38
CA LEU A 18 1.79 1.24 -6.13
C LEU A 18 1.14 2.45 -5.46
N MET A 19 1.66 2.82 -4.29
CA MET A 19 1.15 3.92 -3.49
C MET A 19 2.25 4.97 -3.33
N LYS A 20 1.90 6.25 -3.47
CA LYS A 20 2.75 7.36 -3.08
C LYS A 20 2.61 7.57 -1.57
N VAL A 21 3.75 7.65 -0.90
CA VAL A 21 3.82 7.83 0.54
C VAL A 21 3.80 9.33 0.87
N PRO A 22 2.99 9.77 1.85
CA PRO A 22 3.02 11.15 2.33
C PRO A 22 4.41 11.50 2.91
N PRO A 23 4.86 12.77 2.80
CA PRO A 23 6.24 13.17 3.04
C PRO A 23 6.71 13.01 4.51
N ASP A 24 5.79 12.77 5.44
CA ASP A 24 6.05 12.80 6.88
C ASP A 24 6.48 11.44 7.47
N TYR A 25 6.70 10.41 6.64
CA TYR A 25 7.04 9.06 7.10
C TYR A 25 8.52 8.71 6.93
N GLU A 26 9.16 8.36 8.04
CA GLU A 26 10.42 7.61 8.07
C GLU A 26 10.19 6.16 7.58
N SER A 27 11.09 5.61 6.77
CA SER A 27 10.88 4.34 6.05
C SER A 27 10.55 3.14 6.96
N GLN A 28 11.12 3.09 8.17
CA GLN A 28 10.84 2.01 9.15
C GLN A 28 9.48 2.19 9.84
N GLU A 29 9.09 3.44 10.08
CA GLU A 29 7.79 3.78 10.66
C GLU A 29 6.66 3.48 9.67
N LEU A 30 6.91 3.69 8.38
CA LEU A 30 5.97 3.42 7.29
C LEU A 30 5.49 1.97 7.28
N TYR A 31 6.43 1.02 7.22
CA TYR A 31 6.08 -0.41 7.13
C TYR A 31 5.26 -0.86 8.35
N ARG A 32 5.70 -0.46 9.56
CA ARG A 32 5.00 -0.79 10.81
C ARG A 32 3.60 -0.18 10.85
N HIS A 33 3.48 1.09 10.45
CA HIS A 33 2.21 1.81 10.45
C HIS A 33 1.21 1.15 9.48
N VAL A 34 1.61 0.91 8.23
CA VAL A 34 0.78 0.27 7.21
C VAL A 34 0.35 -1.13 7.64
N THR A 35 1.27 -1.91 8.21
CA THR A 35 0.94 -3.25 8.75
C THR A 35 -0.10 -3.16 9.86
N GLY A 36 0.03 -2.20 10.78
CA GLY A 36 -0.91 -2.00 11.87
C GLY A 36 -2.29 -1.56 11.38
N LEU A 37 -2.34 -0.72 10.35
CA LEU A 37 -3.59 -0.29 9.72
C LEU A 37 -4.33 -1.46 9.05
N ILE A 38 -3.61 -2.28 8.27
CA ILE A 38 -4.18 -3.47 7.61
C ILE A 38 -4.70 -4.45 8.67
N ALA A 39 -3.90 -4.77 9.69
CA ALA A 39 -4.32 -5.69 10.75
C ALA A 39 -5.55 -5.18 11.51
N LYS A 40 -5.65 -3.86 11.73
CA LYS A 40 -6.83 -3.26 12.35
C LYS A 40 -8.07 -3.40 11.46
N LEU A 41 -7.94 -3.15 10.16
CA LEU A 41 -9.03 -3.32 9.20
C LEU A 41 -9.50 -4.78 9.17
N GLU A 42 -8.59 -5.74 9.04
CA GLU A 42 -8.91 -7.18 9.03
C GLU A 42 -9.63 -7.65 10.31
N GLN A 43 -9.30 -7.05 11.46
CA GLN A 43 -9.97 -7.34 12.73
C GLN A 43 -11.38 -6.76 12.80
N GLN A 44 -11.59 -5.55 12.25
CA GLN A 44 -12.88 -4.88 12.26
C GLN A 44 -13.83 -5.46 11.20
N GLU A 45 -13.28 -5.85 10.06
CA GLU A 45 -14.00 -6.33 8.88
C GLU A 45 -13.34 -7.62 8.36
N PRO A 46 -13.69 -8.78 8.95
CA PRO A 46 -13.18 -10.06 8.49
C PRO A 46 -13.55 -10.31 7.04
N GLY A 47 -12.54 -10.52 6.19
CA GLY A 47 -12.73 -10.71 4.74
C GLY A 47 -12.74 -9.41 3.93
N CYS A 48 -12.23 -8.31 4.49
CA CYS A 48 -11.98 -7.09 3.74
C CYS A 48 -11.19 -7.37 2.45
N SER A 49 -11.55 -6.67 1.39
CA SER A 49 -10.91 -6.77 0.08
C SER A 49 -9.65 -5.92 -0.01
N SER A 50 -8.86 -6.12 -1.06
CA SER A 50 -7.71 -5.26 -1.36
C SER A 50 -8.14 -3.80 -1.60
N ASP A 51 -9.33 -3.57 -2.14
CA ASP A 51 -9.84 -2.23 -2.39
C ASP A 51 -10.18 -1.52 -1.07
N ASP A 52 -10.65 -2.25 -0.05
CA ASP A 52 -10.89 -1.70 1.29
C ASP A 52 -9.57 -1.28 1.96
N VAL A 53 -8.50 -2.07 1.79
CA VAL A 53 -7.15 -1.71 2.25
C VAL A 53 -6.66 -0.44 1.56
N ILE A 54 -6.86 -0.31 0.24
CA ILE A 54 -6.45 0.89 -0.51
C ILE A 54 -7.21 2.11 -0.02
N ALA A 55 -8.54 2.02 0.07
CA ALA A 55 -9.39 3.12 0.54
C ALA A 55 -8.96 3.60 1.93
N MET A 56 -8.72 2.67 2.85
CA MET A 56 -8.21 2.99 4.19
C MET A 56 -6.84 3.69 4.13
N LEU A 57 -5.92 3.25 3.27
CA LEU A 57 -4.63 3.94 3.11
C LEU A 57 -4.80 5.35 2.51
N GLU A 58 -5.73 5.54 1.58
CA GLU A 58 -6.04 6.86 1.03
C GLU A 58 -6.58 7.83 2.09
N GLU A 59 -7.40 7.34 3.04
CA GLU A 59 -7.84 8.13 4.21
C GLU A 59 -6.66 8.58 5.09
N HIS A 60 -5.54 7.85 5.07
CA HIS A 60 -4.32 8.18 5.80
C HIS A 60 -3.32 9.01 4.95
N GLY A 61 -3.74 9.52 3.80
CA GLY A 61 -2.95 10.43 2.96
C GLY A 61 -2.00 9.74 1.98
N PHE A 62 -2.13 8.43 1.80
CA PHE A 62 -1.49 7.74 0.69
C PHE A 62 -2.25 8.02 -0.61
N GLU A 63 -1.56 7.97 -1.75
CA GLU A 63 -2.22 8.16 -3.05
C GLU A 63 -1.95 6.93 -3.93
N ALA A 64 -2.98 6.30 -4.47
CA ALA A 64 -2.82 5.23 -5.45
C ALA A 64 -2.25 5.79 -6.77
N VAL A 65 -1.26 5.08 -7.33
CA VAL A 65 -0.57 5.49 -8.57
C VAL A 65 -0.68 4.38 -9.60
N ASN A 66 -1.07 4.75 -10.82
CA ASN A 66 -1.06 3.83 -11.96
C ASN A 66 0.38 3.46 -12.33
N PHE A 67 0.63 2.18 -12.57
CA PHE A 67 1.94 1.66 -12.94
C PHE A 67 1.82 0.48 -13.90
N GLU A 68 2.92 0.22 -14.60
CA GLU A 68 3.06 -0.93 -15.49
C GLU A 68 4.19 -1.82 -14.96
N LEU A 69 3.95 -3.13 -14.90
CA LEU A 69 4.99 -4.08 -14.51
C LEU A 69 5.93 -4.31 -15.70
N GLY A 70 7.22 -4.03 -15.48
CA GLY A 70 8.27 -4.42 -16.40
C GLY A 70 8.52 -5.93 -16.42
N PRO A 71 9.37 -6.42 -17.34
CA PRO A 71 9.81 -7.82 -17.33
C PRO A 71 10.59 -8.15 -16.04
N SER A 72 10.47 -9.41 -15.59
CA SER A 72 11.39 -9.96 -14.57
C SER A 72 12.82 -9.90 -15.12
N LEU A 73 13.77 -9.51 -14.27
CA LEU A 73 15.20 -9.52 -14.59
C LEU A 73 15.91 -10.74 -13.97
N ASP A 74 15.14 -11.59 -13.29
CA ASP A 74 15.52 -12.85 -12.65
C ASP A 74 14.86 -14.07 -13.29
#